data_AF-A0A9D4RPK5-F1
#
_entry.id   AF-A0A9D4RPK5-F1
#
_cell.length_a   1.000
_cell.length_b   1.000
_cell.length_c   1.000
_cell.angle_alpha   90.00
_cell.angle_beta   90.00
_cell.angle_gamma   90.00
#
_symmetry.space_group_name_H-M   'P 1'
#
loop_
_entity.id
_entity.type
_entity.pdbx_description
1 polymer ?
#
loop_
_entity_poly.entity_id
_entity_poly.type
_entity_poly.pdbx_seq_one_letter_code
_entity_poly.pdbx_strand_id
1 'polypeptide(L)'
;MGIVEVLFPFLERPTKRSSPLPPLLSVLVTLYFLASGAHYVVIGDVHRVSAPSICRSVMCVVKLLARMGVHRIKFPRVLGVTKAKFYSIAGIL
;
A
#
# COMPACT_ATOMS: atom_id res chain seq x y z
N MET A 1 -8.45 4.56 13.16
CA MET A 1 -8.79 4.53 11.73
C MET A 1 -7.72 3.75 10.97
N GLY A 2 -8.04 2.56 10.49
CA GLY A 2 -7.10 1.70 9.76
C GLY A 2 -6.92 2.13 8.29
N ILE A 3 -5.80 1.78 7.66
CA ILE A 3 -5.55 2.09 6.23
C ILE A 3 -6.65 1.55 5.31
N VAL A 4 -7.24 0.41 5.67
CA VAL A 4 -8.33 -0.23 4.91
C VAL A 4 -9.59 0.63 4.94
N GLU A 5 -9.99 1.17 6.10
CA GLU A 5 -11.17 2.03 6.24
C GLU A 5 -11.06 3.31 5.39
N VAL A 6 -9.85 3.84 5.31
CA VAL A 6 -9.55 5.05 4.52
C VAL A 6 -9.63 4.78 3.02
N LEU A 7 -9.26 3.57 2.59
CA LEU A 7 -9.25 3.17 1.17
C LEU A 7 -10.56 2.56 0.70
N PHE A 8 -11.39 2.03 1.61
CA PHE A 8 -12.62 1.28 1.30
C PHE A 8 -13.55 2.00 0.31
N PRO A 9 -13.88 3.30 0.48
CA PRO A 9 -14.80 4.01 -0.43
C PRO A 9 -14.29 4.11 -1.87
N PHE A 10 -12.97 3.99 -2.07
CA PHE A 10 -12.32 4.11 -3.37
C PHE A 10 -12.03 2.74 -4.02
N LEU A 11 -12.14 1.66 -3.25
CA LEU A 11 -11.91 0.29 -3.70
C LEU A 11 -13.23 -0.41 -4.02
N GLU A 12 -14.34 0.01 -3.41
CA GLU A 12 -15.67 -0.46 -3.74
C GLU A 12 -16.08 0.04 -5.13
N ARG A 13 -16.47 -0.89 -6.01
CA ARG A 13 -16.91 -0.55 -7.38
C ARG A 13 -18.41 -0.79 -7.50
N PRO A 14 -19.18 0.17 -8.06
CA PRO A 14 -20.63 0.01 -8.24
C PRO A 14 -20.99 -1.05 -9.29
N THR A 15 -20.03 -1.54 -10.08
CA THR A 15 -20.26 -2.55 -11.11
C THR A 15 -19.61 -3.89 -10.74
N LYS A 16 -20.38 -4.98 -10.87
CA LYS A 16 -19.88 -6.37 -10.71
C LYS A 16 -18.98 -6.85 -11.87
N ARG A 17 -18.74 -5.98 -12.87
CA ARG A 17 -17.94 -6.35 -14.04
C ARG A 17 -16.51 -6.59 -13.59
N SER A 18 -15.93 -7.74 -13.96
CA SER A 18 -14.54 -8.20 -13.69
C SER A 18 -14.25 -8.95 -12.38
N SER A 19 -15.25 -9.26 -11.53
CA SER A 19 -15.03 -9.93 -10.23
C SER A 19 -13.84 -9.34 -9.43
N PRO A 20 -13.88 -8.05 -9.08
CA PRO A 20 -12.79 -7.39 -8.37
C PRO A 20 -12.54 -8.06 -7.00
N LEU A 21 -11.27 -8.12 -6.58
CA LEU A 21 -10.94 -8.64 -5.26
C LEU A 21 -11.62 -7.80 -4.17
N PRO A 22 -12.04 -8.41 -3.06
CA PRO A 22 -12.55 -7.67 -1.90
C PRO A 22 -11.59 -6.54 -1.49
N PRO A 23 -12.08 -5.37 -1.03
CA PRO A 23 -11.23 -4.24 -0.66
C PRO A 23 -10.09 -4.60 0.30
N LEU A 24 -10.40 -5.38 1.34
CA LEU A 24 -9.41 -5.88 2.30
C LEU A 24 -8.33 -6.72 1.61
N LEU A 25 -8.72 -7.68 0.76
CA LEU A 25 -7.77 -8.55 0.07
C LEU A 25 -6.90 -7.74 -0.91
N SER A 26 -7.48 -6.75 -1.60
CA SER A 26 -6.72 -5.85 -2.47
C SER A 26 -5.63 -5.09 -1.70
N VAL A 27 -5.95 -4.59 -0.50
CA VAL A 27 -4.98 -3.89 0.35
C VAL A 27 -3.89 -4.85 0.84
N LEU A 28 -4.26 -6.02 1.35
CA LEU A 28 -3.31 -7.01 1.88
C LEU A 28 -2.34 -7.50 0.80
N VAL A 29 -2.83 -7.87 -0.38
CA VAL A 29 -2.02 -8.26 -1.53
C VAL A 29 -1.06 -7.15 -1.94
N THR A 30 -1.51 -5.90 -1.90
CA THR A 30 -0.67 -4.75 -2.23
C THR A 30 0.42 -4.53 -1.20
N LEU A 31 0.11 -4.63 0.08
CA LEU A 31 1.09 -4.53 1.16
C LEU A 31 2.10 -5.68 1.08
N TYR A 32 1.65 -6.88 0.77
CA TYR A 32 2.54 -8.02 0.57
C TYR A 32 3.52 -7.77 -0.58
N PHE A 33 3.04 -7.26 -1.71
CA PHE A 33 3.91 -6.84 -2.82
C PHE A 33 4.92 -5.76 -2.39
N LEU A 34 4.46 -4.68 -1.74
CA LEU A 34 5.32 -3.57 -1.33
C LEU A 34 6.37 -3.97 -0.29
N ALA A 35 6.05 -4.91 0.60
CA ALA A 35 6.95 -5.38 1.64
C ALA A 35 7.96 -6.42 1.15
N SER A 36 7.53 -7.34 0.26
CA SER A 36 8.35 -8.47 -0.17
C SER A 36 9.05 -8.27 -1.51
N GLY A 37 8.52 -7.39 -2.39
CA GLY A 37 8.96 -7.30 -3.79
C GLY A 37 8.67 -8.56 -4.62
N ALA A 38 7.81 -9.46 -4.14
CA ALA A 38 7.53 -10.73 -4.80
C ALA A 38 6.81 -10.57 -6.15
N HIS A 39 7.03 -11.54 -7.05
CA HIS A 39 6.34 -11.59 -8.33
C HIS A 39 4.84 -11.86 -8.16
N TYR A 40 3.99 -11.23 -8.99
CA TYR A 40 2.53 -11.37 -8.90
C TYR A 40 2.01 -12.80 -9.02
N VAL A 41 2.75 -13.70 -9.69
CA VAL A 41 2.42 -15.13 -9.78
C VAL A 41 2.53 -15.78 -8.39
N VAL A 42 3.65 -15.55 -7.69
CA VAL A 42 3.88 -16.08 -6.33
C VAL A 42 2.82 -15.56 -5.35
N ILE A 43 2.52 -14.26 -5.41
CA ILE A 43 1.47 -13.65 -4.58
C ILE A 43 0.10 -14.26 -4.93
N GLY A 44 -0.15 -14.47 -6.22
CA GLY A 44 -1.37 -15.10 -6.71
C GLY A 44 -1.55 -16.51 -6.19
N ASP A 45 -0.50 -17.33 -6.19
CA ASP A 45 -0.52 -18.70 -5.68
C ASP A 45 -0.81 -18.75 -4.18
N VAL A 46 -0.16 -17.89 -3.38
CA VAL A 46 -0.38 -17.77 -1.93
C VAL A 46 -1.83 -17.43 -1.61
N HIS A 47 -2.44 -16.52 -2.38
CA HIS A 47 -3.80 -16.04 -2.13
C HIS A 47 -4.87 -16.73 -2.99
N ARG A 48 -4.50 -17.71 -3.82
CA ARG A 48 -5.38 -18.40 -4.79
C ARG A 48 -6.12 -17.42 -5.73
N VAL A 49 -5.41 -16.42 -6.21
CA VAL A 49 -5.91 -15.37 -7.10
C VAL A 49 -5.03 -15.32 -8.35
N SER A 50 -5.62 -15.05 -9.51
CA SER A 50 -4.83 -14.94 -10.74
C SER A 50 -3.88 -13.73 -10.72
N ALA A 51 -2.66 -13.89 -11.23
CA ALA A 51 -1.67 -12.81 -11.33
C ALA A 51 -2.21 -11.51 -12.00
N PRO A 52 -3.06 -11.56 -13.04
CA PRO A 52 -3.68 -10.35 -13.60
C PRO A 52 -4.59 -9.62 -12.60
N SER A 53 -5.30 -10.35 -11.75
CA SER A 53 -6.14 -9.75 -10.70
C SER A 53 -5.28 -9.07 -9.63
N ILE A 54 -4.18 -9.72 -9.22
CA ILE A 54 -3.17 -9.13 -8.32
C ILE A 54 -2.63 -7.83 -8.92
N CYS A 55 -2.14 -7.86 -10.17
CA CYS A 55 -1.57 -6.70 -10.84
C CYS A 55 -2.54 -5.50 -10.88
N ARG A 56 -3.81 -5.73 -11.23
CA ARG A 56 -4.84 -4.69 -11.23
C ARG A 56 -5.10 -4.12 -9.83
N SER A 57 -5.20 -4.99 -8.82
CA SER A 57 -5.41 -4.56 -7.43
C SER A 57 -4.23 -3.75 -6.91
N VAL A 58 -2.99 -4.21 -7.11
CA VAL A 58 -1.76 -3.50 -6.74
C VAL A 58 -1.73 -2.13 -7.39
N MET A 59 -1.95 -2.05 -8.72
CA MET A 59 -1.95 -0.77 -9.42
C MET A 59 -3.01 0.20 -8.89
N CYS A 60 -4.21 -0.31 -8.58
CA CYS A 60 -5.30 0.52 -8.05
C CYS A 60 -4.95 1.07 -6.67
N VAL A 61 -4.52 0.20 -5.75
CA VAL A 61 -4.22 0.57 -4.36
C VAL A 61 -3.00 1.48 -4.30
N VAL A 62 -1.92 1.19 -5.04
CA VAL A 62 -0.72 2.05 -5.08
C VAL A 62 -1.04 3.45 -5.59
N LYS A 63 -1.88 3.57 -6.64
CA LYS A 63 -2.32 4.89 -7.14
C LYS A 63 -3.11 5.67 -6.08
N LEU A 64 -3.99 5.00 -5.33
CA LEU A 64 -4.73 5.62 -4.24
C LEU A 64 -3.78 6.06 -3.12
N LEU A 65 -2.87 5.19 -2.69
CA LEU A 65 -1.87 5.50 -1.68
C LEU A 65 -0.99 6.69 -2.08
N ALA A 66 -0.55 6.75 -3.33
CA ALA A 66 0.26 7.86 -3.83
C ALA A 66 -0.53 9.19 -3.77
N ARG A 67 -1.78 9.20 -4.23
CA ARG A 67 -2.64 10.40 -4.17
C ARG A 67 -2.87 10.89 -2.74
N MET A 68 -3.12 9.97 -1.81
CA MET A 68 -3.34 10.32 -0.40
C MET A 68 -2.04 10.71 0.31
N GLY A 69 -0.93 10.06 -0.07
CA GLY A 69 0.39 10.25 0.49
C GLY A 69 0.89 11.68 0.31
N VAL A 70 0.63 12.31 -0.84
CA VAL A 70 1.02 13.70 -1.10
C VAL A 70 0.52 14.68 -0.02
N HIS A 71 -0.69 14.46 0.50
CA HIS A 71 -1.27 15.36 1.50
C HIS A 71 -0.96 14.95 2.94
N ARG A 72 -0.63 13.68 3.18
CA ARG A 72 -0.45 13.12 4.53
C ARG A 72 1.00 12.91 4.94
N ILE A 73 1.89 12.66 3.98
CA ILE A 73 3.32 12.45 4.24
C ILE A 73 4.01 13.81 4.22
N LYS A 74 4.38 14.30 5.41
CA LYS A 74 5.14 15.54 5.57
C LYS A 74 6.60 15.19 5.84
N PHE A 75 7.46 15.42 4.85
CA PHE A 75 8.91 15.29 5.05
C PHE A 75 9.45 16.49 5.85
N PRO A 76 10.40 16.26 6.77
CA PRO A 76 11.01 17.34 7.54
C PRO A 76 11.81 18.27 6.61
N ARG A 77 11.58 19.58 6.74
CA ARG A 77 12.29 20.60 5.94
C ARG A 77 13.77 20.73 6.32
N VAL A 78 14.10 20.44 7.58
CA VAL A 78 15.47 20.51 8.15
C VAL A 78 16.01 19.11 8.40
N LEU A 79 16.38 18.44 7.32
CA LEU A 79 16.85 17.04 7.33
C LEU A 79 18.02 16.80 8.28
N GLY A 80 19.00 17.70 8.33
CA GLY A 80 20.19 17.55 9.17
C GLY A 80 19.87 17.51 10.67
N VAL A 81 19.05 18.45 11.14
CA VAL A 81 18.64 18.54 12.55
C VAL A 81 17.73 17.38 12.92
N THR A 82 16.77 17.03 12.07
CA THR A 82 15.89 15.88 12.33
C THR A 82 16.67 14.57 12.36
N LYS A 83 17.66 14.39 11.47
CA LYS A 83 18.54 13.22 11.44
C LYS A 83 19.38 13.11 12.72
N ALA A 84 19.99 14.22 13.16
CA ALA A 84 20.76 14.25 14.41
C ALA A 84 19.90 13.87 15.63
N LYS A 85 18.67 14.41 15.72
CA LYS A 85 17.71 14.02 16.77
C LYS A 85 17.35 12.54 16.73
N PHE A 86 17.14 11.98 15.53
CA PHE A 86 16.88 10.55 15.35
C PHE A 86 18.04 9.69 15.86
N TYR A 87 19.28 10.02 15.52
CA TYR A 87 20.46 9.30 15.99
C TYR A 87 20.68 9.43 17.49
N SER A 88 20.39 10.60 18.08
CA SER A 88 20.46 10.82 19.52
C SER A 88 19.47 9.93 20.27
N ILE A 89 18.23 9.74 19.78
CA ILE A 89 17.26 8.80 20.36
C ILE A 89 17.75 7.35 20.25
N ALA A 90 18.39 7.01 19.12
CA ALA A 90 18.93 5.67 18.89
C ALA A 90 20.22 5.36 19.68
N GLY A 91 20.82 6.35 20.34
CA GLY A 91 22.08 6.20 21.08
C GLY A 91 23.31 5.97 20.19
N ILE A 92 23.26 6.42 18.93
CA ILE A 92 24.33 6.23 17.93
C ILE A 92 25.22 7.48 17.81
N LEU A 93 24.96 8.51 18.60
CA LEU A 93 25.76 9.74 18.70
C LEU A 93 26.18 10.00 20.15
#